data_AF-A0A380F9T0-F1
#
_entry.id   AF-A0A380F9T0-F1
#
_cell.length_a   1.000
_cell.length_b   1.000
_cell.length_c   1.000
_cell.angle_alpha   90.00
_cell.angle_beta   90.00
_cell.angle_gamma   90.00
#
_symmetry.space_group_name_H-M   'P 1'
#
loop_
_entity.id
_entity.type
_entity.pdbx_description
1 polymer ?
#
loop_
_entity_poly.entity_id
_entity_poly.type
_entity_poly.pdbx_seq_one_letter_code
_entity_poly.pdbx_strand_id
1 'polypeptide(L)'
;MFATQSGTFQSVVLNFEIVLSLCMYIQGLSVIHFFGKAKSMPLALTIILMVIGTILTPFTHIVGLIGLVDLCFNLKSIIKK
;
A
#
# COMPACT_ATOMS: atom_id res chain seq x y z
N MET A 1 -11.09 -1.99 -32.96
CA MET A 1 -11.25 -2.18 -31.50
C MET A 1 -12.44 -1.35 -31.06
N PHE A 2 -13.51 -2.00 -30.59
CA PHE A 2 -14.74 -1.33 -30.19
C PHE A 2 -14.44 -0.35 -29.04
N ALA A 3 -14.71 0.93 -29.27
CA ALA A 3 -14.78 1.91 -28.20
C ALA A 3 -16.04 1.60 -27.39
N THR A 4 -15.92 0.70 -26.42
CA THR A 4 -16.95 0.46 -25.42
C THR A 4 -17.14 1.77 -24.67
N GLN A 5 -18.25 2.46 -24.92
CA GLN A 5 -18.59 3.69 -24.22
C GLN A 5 -18.76 3.31 -22.75
N SER A 6 -17.74 3.57 -21.93
CA SER A 6 -17.77 3.27 -20.50
C SER A 6 -18.95 4.03 -19.90
N GLY A 7 -20.02 3.33 -19.50
CA GLY A 7 -21.15 3.95 -18.83
C GLY A 7 -20.65 4.76 -17.64
N THR A 8 -21.30 5.89 -17.31
CA THR A 8 -20.85 6.82 -16.27
C THR A 8 -20.47 6.12 -14.96
N PHE A 9 -21.22 5.07 -14.58
CA PHE A 9 -20.92 4.22 -13.44
C PHE A 9 -19.58 3.49 -13.55
N GLN A 10 -19.28 2.89 -14.70
CA GLN A 10 -18.01 2.17 -14.95
C GLN A 10 -16.82 3.12 -14.88
N SER A 11 -16.95 4.33 -15.46
CA SER A 11 -15.92 5.36 -15.35
C SER A 11 -15.69 5.79 -13.90
N VAL A 12 -16.76 6.02 -13.12
CA VAL A 12 -16.64 6.37 -11.70
C VAL A 12 -15.95 5.25 -10.92
N VAL A 13 -16.33 3.98 -11.13
CA VAL A 13 -15.72 2.83 -10.46
C VAL A 13 -14.23 2.72 -10.79
N LEU A 14 -13.83 2.85 -12.06
CA LEU A 14 -12.42 2.80 -12.47
C LEU A 14 -11.59 3.93 -11.82
N ASN A 15 -12.13 5.14 -11.76
CA ASN A 15 -11.46 6.24 -11.06
C ASN A 15 -11.31 5.95 -9.57
N PHE A 16 -12.36 5.41 -8.94
CA PHE A 16 -12.32 5.01 -7.54
C PHE A 16 -11.29 3.91 -7.29
N GLU A 17 -11.23 2.90 -8.15
CA GLU A 17 -10.26 1.80 -8.07
C GLU A 17 -8.83 2.31 -8.12
N ILE A 18 -8.52 3.24 -9.04
CA ILE A 18 -7.19 3.83 -9.16
C ILE A 18 -6.82 4.60 -7.88
N VAL A 19 -7.74 5.40 -7.35
CA VAL A 19 -7.53 6.16 -6.11
C VAL A 19 -7.36 5.23 -4.91
N LEU A 20 -8.19 4.19 -4.79
CA LEU A 20 -8.05 3.19 -3.74
C LEU A 20 -6.72 2.46 -3.84
N SER A 21 -6.34 2.00 -5.03
CA SER A 21 -5.07 1.32 -5.27
C SER A 21 -3.88 2.17 -4.81
N LEU A 22 -3.90 3.48 -5.11
CA LEU A 22 -2.90 4.42 -4.63
C LEU A 22 -2.91 4.56 -3.10
N CYS A 23 -4.09 4.68 -2.48
CA CYS A 23 -4.24 4.74 -1.03
C CYS A 23 -3.70 3.48 -0.34
N MET A 24 -4.02 2.29 -0.85
CA MET A 24 -3.53 1.01 -0.32
C MET A 24 -2.01 0.91 -0.41
N TYR A 25 -1.44 1.38 -1.52
CA TYR A 25 0.00 1.40 -1.72
C TYR A 25 0.71 2.32 -0.71
N ILE A 26 0.21 3.55 -0.53
CA ILE A 26 0.75 4.50 0.45
C ILE A 26 0.64 3.94 1.88
N GLN A 27 -0.49 3.31 2.23
CA GLN A 27 -0.66 2.66 3.52
C GLN A 27 0.35 1.52 3.74
N GLY A 28 0.52 0.64 2.75
CA GLY A 28 1.50 -0.45 2.82
C GLY A 28 2.93 0.04 3.06
N LEU A 29 3.35 1.08 2.34
CA LEU A 29 4.67 1.70 2.54
C LEU A 29 4.81 2.32 3.93
N SER A 30 3.77 2.97 4.42
CA SER A 30 3.74 3.55 5.76
C SER A 30 3.95 2.48 6.84
N VAL A 31 3.37 1.28 6.68
CA VAL A 31 3.55 0.16 7.61
C VAL A 31 4.98 -0.35 7.62
N ILE A 32 5.59 -0.51 6.44
CA ILE A 32 7.00 -0.94 6.32
C ILE A 32 7.93 0.05 7.05
N HIS A 33 7.70 1.35 6.89
CA HIS A 33 8.44 2.38 7.62
C HIS A 33 8.24 2.29 9.14
N PHE A 34 6.98 2.15 9.55
CA PHE A 34 6.63 2.09 10.96
C PHE A 34 7.20 0.83 11.63
N PHE A 35 7.23 -0.30 10.92
CA PHE A 35 7.84 -1.53 11.40
C PHE A 35 9.34 -1.37 11.68
N GLY A 36 10.09 -0.74 10.77
CA GLY A 36 11.49 -0.42 10.99
C GLY A 36 11.71 0.50 12.20
N LYS A 37 10.84 1.51 12.35
CA LYS A 37 10.90 2.44 13.49
C LYS A 37 10.56 1.78 14.83
N ALA A 38 9.58 0.89 14.87
CA ALA A 38 9.18 0.19 16.10
C ALA A 38 10.22 -0.82 16.59
N LYS A 39 10.97 -1.42 15.67
CA LYS A 39 12.05 -2.36 15.99
C LYS A 39 13.39 -1.66 16.31
N SER A 40 13.39 -0.34 16.48
CA SER A 40 14.62 0.49 16.63
C SER A 40 15.66 0.23 15.53
N MET A 41 15.22 -0.07 14.31
CA MET A 41 16.15 -0.24 13.20
C MET A 41 16.69 1.12 12.74
N PRO A 42 17.96 1.19 12.31
CA PRO A 42 18.52 2.42 11.78
C PRO A 42 17.69 2.89 10.59
N LEU A 43 17.50 4.21 10.49
CA LEU A 43 16.63 4.84 9.50
C LEU A 43 17.01 4.44 8.06
N ALA A 44 18.31 4.30 7.79
CA ALA A 44 18.83 3.79 6.51
C ALA A 44 18.33 2.37 6.17
N LEU A 45 18.28 1.47 7.14
CA LEU A 45 17.80 0.09 6.95
C LEU A 45 16.31 0.06 6.61
N THR A 46 15.55 0.95 7.25
CA THR A 46 14.10 1.09 7.02
C THR A 46 13.82 1.62 5.62
N ILE A 47 14.62 2.59 5.13
CA ILE A 47 14.54 3.09 3.76
C ILE A 47 14.90 2.00 2.75
N ILE A 48 15.96 1.22 3.00
CA ILE A 48 16.35 0.10 2.12
C ILE A 48 15.21 -0.93 2.02
N LEU A 49 14.58 -1.29 3.14
CA LEU A 49 13.42 -2.18 3.17
C LEU A 49 12.22 -1.60 2.41
N MET A 50 12.00 -0.29 2.47
CA MET A 50 10.94 0.39 1.71
C MET A 50 11.22 0.37 0.20
N VAL A 51 12.48 0.55 -0.22
CA VAL A 51 12.90 0.46 -1.62
C VAL A 51 12.76 -0.96 -2.14
N ILE A 52 13.21 -1.96 -1.39
CA ILE A 52 13.04 -3.38 -1.73
C ILE A 52 11.55 -3.73 -1.80
N GLY A 53 10.76 -3.28 -0.82
CA GLY A 53 9.30 -3.45 -0.80
C GLY A 53 8.63 -2.84 -2.03
N THR A 54 9.07 -1.65 -2.46
CA THR A 54 8.57 -0.96 -3.65
C THR A 54 8.88 -1.75 -4.93
N ILE A 55 10.11 -2.27 -5.07
CA ILE A 55 10.53 -3.08 -6.22
C ILE A 55 9.76 -4.41 -6.25
N LEU A 56 9.48 -5.02 -5.09
CA LEU A 56 8.68 -6.24 -4.99
C LEU A 56 7.17 -6.00 -5.12
N THR A 57 6.69 -4.76 -4.96
CA THR A 57 5.27 -4.43 -5.01
C THR A 57 4.59 -4.87 -6.31
N PRO A 58 5.11 -4.53 -7.51
CA PRO A 58 4.51 -4.98 -8.76
C PRO A 58 4.61 -6.51 -8.95
N PHE A 59 5.57 -7.18 -8.32
CA PHE A 59 5.74 -8.63 -8.40
C PHE A 59 4.80 -9.41 -7.49
N THR A 60 4.34 -8.81 -6.39
CA THR A 60 3.68 -9.59 -5.33
C THR A 60 2.39 -9.01 -4.79
N HIS A 61 1.95 -7.79 -5.12
CA HIS A 61 0.78 -7.12 -4.52
C HIS A 61 0.73 -7.10 -2.97
N ILE A 62 1.76 -7.63 -2.29
CA ILE A 62 1.83 -7.82 -0.84
C ILE A 62 1.76 -6.47 -0.13
N VAL A 63 2.35 -5.42 -0.70
CA VAL A 63 2.32 -4.08 -0.11
C VAL A 63 0.88 -3.52 -0.05
N GLY A 64 0.07 -3.75 -1.09
CA GLY A 64 -1.35 -3.36 -1.07
C GLY A 64 -2.16 -4.15 -0.05
N LEU A 65 -1.90 -5.46 0.09
CA LEU A 65 -2.52 -6.29 1.13
C LEU A 65 -2.10 -5.85 2.53
N ILE A 66 -0.82 -5.56 2.78
CA ILE A 66 -0.33 -5.02 4.05
C ILE A 66 -1.01 -3.68 4.36
N GLY A 67 -1.18 -2.82 3.35
CA GLY A 67 -1.96 -1.58 3.49
C GLY A 67 -3.40 -1.85 3.92
N LEU A 68 -4.04 -2.89 3.36
CA LEU A 68 -5.40 -3.30 3.73
C LEU A 68 -5.50 -3.81 5.14
N VAL A 69 -4.54 -4.64 5.56
CA VAL A 69 -4.51 -5.12 6.93
C VAL A 69 -4.26 -3.96 7.90
N ASP A 70 -3.43 -2.97 7.56
CA ASP A 70 -3.25 -1.77 8.39
C ASP A 70 -4.51 -0.90 8.46
N LEU A 71 -5.26 -0.75 7.37
CA LEU A 71 -6.55 -0.07 7.38
C LEU A 71 -7.57 -0.78 8.29
N CYS A 72 -7.65 -2.11 8.21
CA CYS A 72 -8.63 -2.91 8.97
C CYS A 72 -8.26 -3.13 10.43
N PHE A 73 -6.97 -3.33 10.74
CA PHE A 73 -6.50 -3.74 12.06
C PHE A 73 -5.60 -2.72 12.75
N ASN A 74 -5.25 -1.61 12.07
CA ASN A 74 -4.31 -0.61 12.56
C ASN A 74 -3.02 -1.26 13.09
N LEU A 75 -2.29 -1.93 12.19
CA LEU A 75 -1.07 -2.68 12.51
C LEU A 75 -0.05 -1.81 13.24
N LYS A 76 0.01 -0.52 12.90
CA LYS A 76 0.85 0.45 13.61
C LYS A 76 0.54 0.52 15.11
N SER A 77 -0.73 0.44 15.50
CA SER A 77 -1.14 0.44 16.90
C SER A 77 -0.73 -0.86 17.62
N ILE A 78 -0.83 -2.00 16.94
CA ILE A 78 -0.43 -3.31 17.46
C ILE A 78 1.09 -3.39 17.64
N ILE A 79 1.86 -2.89 16.67
CA ILE A 79 3.32 -2.90 16.70
C ILE A 79 3.90 -1.98 17.78
N LYS A 80 3.15 -0.96 18.24
CA LYS A 80 3.59 0.00 19.26
C LYS A 80 3.31 -0.50 20.70
N LYS A 81 2.61 -1.62 20.86
CA LYS A 81 2.32 -2.27 22.14
C LYS A 81 3.37 -3.31 22.47
#